data_AF-A0A6A7L7J4-F1
#
_entry.id   AF-A0A6A7L7J4-F1
#
_cell.length_a   1.000
_cell.length_b   1.000
_cell.length_c   1.000
_cell.angle_alpha   90.00
_cell.angle_beta   90.00
_cell.angle_gamma   90.00
#
_symmetry.space_group_name_H-M   'P 1'
#
loop_
_entity.id
_entity.type
_entity.pdbx_description
1 polymer ?
#
loop_
_entity_poly.entity_id
_entity_poly.type
_entity_poly.pdbx_seq_one_letter_code
_entity_poly.pdbx_strand_id
1 'polypeptide(L)'
;MRFESHHLAGILPFVASGFGISIVPAMAARHDGCQFVAFQPPVERRIGYLRLRAHAQTPALKTFLVWLRQAARDRGSPTTDGHE
;
A
#
# COMPACT_ATOMS: atom_id res chain seq x y z
N MET A 1 -15.60 21.21 -6.32
CA MET A 1 -16.21 20.14 -5.50
C MET A 1 -15.09 19.19 -5.08
N ARG A 2 -14.95 18.89 -3.78
CA ARG A 2 -13.89 17.99 -3.26
C ARG A 2 -14.53 16.65 -2.92
N PHE A 3 -14.13 15.60 -3.62
CA PHE A 3 -14.57 14.23 -3.33
C PHE A 3 -13.70 13.65 -2.21
N GLU A 4 -14.34 13.18 -1.15
CA GLU A 4 -13.68 12.47 -0.05
C GLU A 4 -14.28 11.07 0.07
N SER A 5 -13.41 10.06 0.11
CA SER A 5 -13.81 8.68 0.33
C SER A 5 -12.94 8.07 1.42
N HIS A 6 -13.57 7.33 2.33
CA HIS A 6 -12.90 6.51 3.33
C HIS A 6 -12.52 5.11 2.81
N HIS A 7 -12.93 4.79 1.58
CA HIS A 7 -12.67 3.50 0.93
C HIS A 7 -11.85 3.70 -0.34
N LEU A 8 -10.65 3.11 -0.35
CA LEU A 8 -9.73 3.12 -1.49
C LEU A 8 -10.38 2.56 -2.77
N ALA A 9 -11.28 1.59 -2.64
CA ALA A 9 -11.98 0.96 -3.76
C ALA A 9 -12.79 1.94 -4.63
N GLY A 10 -13.25 3.06 -4.06
CA GLY A 10 -13.98 4.09 -4.81
C GLY A 10 -13.09 5.14 -5.48
N ILE A 11 -11.81 5.23 -5.08
CA ILE A 11 -10.92 6.31 -5.53
C ILE A 11 -10.49 6.10 -6.99
N LEU A 12 -10.00 4.90 -7.33
CA LEU A 12 -9.50 4.64 -8.68
C LEU A 12 -10.58 4.65 -9.76
N PRO A 13 -11.79 4.08 -9.55
CA PRO A 13 -12.88 4.23 -10.51
C PRO A 13 -13.30 5.69 -10.74
N PHE A 14 -13.25 6.52 -9.70
CA PHE A 14 -13.55 7.95 -9.80
C PHE A 14 -12.51 8.69 -10.64
N VAL A 15 -11.23 8.43 -10.40
CA VAL A 15 -10.12 8.96 -11.22
C VAL A 15 -10.20 8.47 -12.67
N ALA A 16 -10.46 7.18 -12.88
CA ALA A 16 -10.60 6.58 -14.21
C ALA A 16 -11.77 7.17 -15.02
N SER A 17 -12.79 7.67 -14.33
CA SER A 17 -13.92 8.38 -14.95
C SER A 17 -13.61 9.85 -15.27
N GLY A 18 -12.35 10.27 -15.11
CA GLY A 18 -11.86 11.63 -15.40
C GLY A 18 -12.05 12.63 -14.25
N PHE A 19 -12.47 12.19 -13.06
CA PHE A 19 -12.74 13.10 -11.94
C PHE A 19 -11.52 13.34 -11.04
N GLY A 20 -10.46 13.90 -11.63
CA GLY A 20 -9.29 14.40 -10.89
C GLY A 20 -8.15 13.39 -10.74
N ILE A 21 -7.32 13.59 -9.72
CA ILE A 21 -6.12 12.78 -9.44
C ILE A 21 -6.08 12.39 -7.95
N SER A 22 -5.38 11.31 -7.63
CA SER A 22 -5.21 10.85 -6.25
C SER A 22 -3.82 10.26 -6.00
N ILE A 23 -3.40 10.26 -4.74
CA ILE A 23 -2.18 9.61 -4.29
C ILE A 23 -2.58 8.28 -3.66
N VAL A 24 -2.03 7.19 -4.18
CA VAL A 24 -2.28 5.83 -3.69
C VAL A 24 -0.97 5.16 -3.28
N PRO A 25 -0.98 4.24 -2.30
CA PRO A 25 0.20 3.43 -2.02
C PRO A 25 0.51 2.52 -3.21
N ALA A 26 1.79 2.23 -3.45
CA ALA A 26 2.23 1.41 -4.59
C ALA A 26 1.49 0.06 -4.71
N MET A 27 1.19 -0.58 -3.59
CA MET A 27 0.43 -1.84 -3.53
C MET A 27 -1.01 -1.75 -4.09
N ALA A 28 -1.53 -0.54 -4.27
CA ALA A 28 -2.85 -0.27 -4.82
C ALA A 28 -2.82 0.31 -6.24
N ALA A 29 -1.64 0.48 -6.83
CA ALA A 29 -1.47 1.09 -8.15
C ALA A 29 -1.84 0.11 -9.29
N ARG A 30 -3.09 -0.37 -9.31
CA ARG A 30 -3.61 -1.29 -10.33
C ARG A 30 -5.06 -0.96 -10.67
N HIS A 31 -5.28 -0.39 -11.84
CA HIS A 31 -6.61 -0.16 -12.41
C HIS A 31 -6.49 0.13 -13.91
N ASP A 32 -7.27 -0.55 -14.75
CA ASP A 32 -7.10 -0.53 -16.22
C ASP A 32 -7.47 0.81 -16.88
N GLY A 33 -8.02 1.76 -16.11
CA GLY A 33 -8.37 3.12 -16.56
C GLY A 33 -7.54 4.25 -15.94
N CYS A 34 -6.46 3.93 -15.21
CA CYS A 34 -5.63 4.94 -14.56
C CYS A 34 -4.18 4.88 -15.07
N GLN A 35 -3.57 6.05 -15.24
CA GLN A 35 -2.13 6.17 -15.37
C GLN A 35 -1.51 6.40 -13.99
N PHE A 36 -0.40 5.70 -13.71
CA PHE A 36 0.30 5.81 -12.44
C PHE A 36 1.68 6.43 -12.67
N VAL A 37 1.95 7.52 -11.97
CA VAL A 37 3.24 8.21 -12.00
C VAL A 37 3.86 8.10 -10.62
N ALA A 38 5.08 7.56 -10.55
CA ALA A 38 5.84 7.48 -9.31
C ALA A 38 6.41 8.85 -8.93
N PHE A 39 6.43 9.15 -7.62
CA PHE A 39 7.11 10.35 -7.12
C PHE A 39 8.63 10.22 -7.22
N GLN A 40 9.28 11.32 -7.58
CA GLN A 40 10.74 11.47 -7.50
C GLN A 40 11.06 12.69 -6.63
N PRO A 41 11.69 12.51 -5.44
CA PRO A 41 12.11 11.24 -4.85
C PRO A 41 10.92 10.38 -4.35
N PRO A 42 11.13 9.07 -4.08
CA PRO A 42 10.09 8.20 -3.54
C PRO A 42 9.51 8.74 -2.23
N VAL A 43 8.18 8.67 -2.10
CA VAL A 43 7.46 9.02 -0.86
C VAL A 43 7.01 7.73 -0.18
N GLU A 44 7.57 7.46 0.99
CA GLU A 44 7.32 6.21 1.71
C GLU A 44 6.48 6.41 2.96
N ARG A 45 5.70 5.39 3.30
CA ARG A 45 5.06 5.26 4.62
C ARG A 45 5.33 3.89 5.21
N ARG A 46 5.71 3.88 6.49
CA ARG A 46 5.97 2.66 7.25
C ARG A 46 4.65 2.05 7.70
N ILE A 47 4.41 0.80 7.31
CA ILE A 47 3.32 -0.03 7.82
C ILE A 47 3.89 -0.95 8.90
N GLY A 48 3.25 -0.99 10.06
CA GLY A 48 3.71 -1.76 11.20
C GLY A 48 2.57 -2.45 11.93
N TYR A 49 2.93 -3.44 12.73
CA TYR A 49 2.01 -4.12 13.64
C TYR A 49 2.08 -3.48 15.03
N LEU A 50 0.92 -3.16 15.60
CA LEU A 50 0.78 -2.61 16.95
C LEU A 50 0.16 -3.66 17.88
N ARG A 51 0.66 -3.73 19.13
CA ARG A 51 0.12 -4.59 20.19
C ARG A 51 0.16 -3.86 21.53
N LEU A 52 -0.82 -4.15 22.39
CA LEU A 52 -0.77 -3.79 23.81
C LEU A 52 0.35 -4.57 24.53
N ARG A 53 1.11 -3.87 25.38
CA ARG A 53 2.23 -4.46 26.14
C ARG A 53 1.79 -5.62 27.04
N ALA A 54 0.61 -5.51 27.66
CA ALA A 54 0.06 -6.50 28.58
C ALA A 54 -0.43 -7.80 27.90
N HIS A 55 -0.58 -7.83 26.56
CA HIS A 55 -1.03 -9.02 25.86
C HIS A 55 0.08 -10.06 25.79
N ALA A 56 -0.19 -11.29 26.22
CA ALA A 56 0.77 -12.40 26.14
C ALA A 56 1.10 -12.75 24.67
N GLN A 57 2.36 -13.09 24.39
CA GLN A 57 2.77 -13.59 23.09
C GLN A 57 2.49 -15.08 22.99
N THR A 58 1.33 -15.42 22.43
CA THR A 58 1.02 -16.80 22.07
C THR A 58 2.01 -17.31 21.01
N PRO A 59 2.31 -18.61 20.98
CA PRO A 59 3.11 -19.21 19.91
C PRO A 59 2.56 -18.87 18.51
N ALA A 60 1.23 -18.89 18.35
CA ALA A 60 0.56 -18.52 17.10
C ALA A 60 0.90 -17.08 16.67
N LEU A 61 0.87 -16.11 17.59
CA LEU A 61 1.23 -14.72 17.28
C LEU A 61 2.70 -14.60 16.88
N LYS A 62 3.61 -15.31 17.55
CA LYS A 62 5.03 -15.30 17.18
C LYS A 62 5.23 -15.83 15.76
N THR A 63 4.61 -16.96 15.43
CA THR A 63 4.65 -17.54 14.08
C THR A 63 4.08 -16.58 13.05
N PHE A 64 2.94 -15.96 13.35
CA PHE A 64 2.33 -14.96 12.47
C PHE A 64 3.26 -13.76 12.22
N LEU A 65 3.93 -13.23 13.25
CA LEU A 65 4.84 -12.10 13.10
C LEU A 65 6.10 -12.44 12.31
N VAL A 66 6.60 -13.67 12.43
CA VAL A 66 7.70 -14.16 11.58
C VAL A 66 7.25 -14.20 10.12
N TRP A 67 6.11 -14.84 9.86
CA TRP A 67 5.54 -14.91 8.52
C TRP A 67 5.27 -13.52 7.93
N LEU A 68 4.68 -12.61 8.69
CA LEU A 68 4.34 -11.25 8.24
C LEU A 68 5.58 -10.46 7.82
N ARG A 69 6.67 -10.58 8.58
CA ARG A 69 7.95 -9.94 8.24
C ARG A 69 8.55 -10.51 6.97
N GLN A 70 8.41 -11.82 6.75
CA GLN A 70 8.89 -12.49 5.56
C GLN A 70 8.10 -12.04 4.33
N ALA A 71 6.77 -12.11 4.40
CA ALA A 71 5.88 -11.63 3.34
C ALA A 71 6.09 -10.15 3.00
N ALA A 72 6.41 -9.30 4.00
CA ALA A 72 6.73 -7.89 3.76
C ALA A 72 8.07 -7.69 3.04
N ARG A 73 9.07 -8.55 3.28
CA ARG A 73 10.35 -8.52 2.56
C ARG A 73 10.17 -8.97 1.12
N ASP A 74 9.42 -10.05 0.91
CA ASP A 74 9.16 -10.60 -0.42
C ASP A 74 8.40 -9.61 -1.33
N ARG A 75 7.55 -8.76 -0.74
CA ARG A 75 6.82 -7.69 -1.43
C ARG A 75 7.60 -6.37 -1.52
N GLY A 76 8.63 -6.21 -0.70
CA GLY A 76 9.43 -5.01 -0.57
C GLY A 76 10.67 -4.98 -1.46
N SER A 77 10.95 -6.05 -2.23
CA SER A 77 11.95 -5.99 -3.28
C SER A 77 11.51 -4.96 -4.34
N PRO A 78 12.26 -3.87 -4.55
CA PRO A 78 11.91 -2.86 -5.53
C PRO A 78 11.87 -3.51 -6.91
N THR A 79 10.76 -3.36 -7.63
CA THR A 79 10.72 -3.58 -9.07
C THR A 79 11.63 -2.52 -9.70
N THR A 80 12.89 -2.86 -9.89
CA THR A 80 13.83 -2.13 -10.75
C THR A 80 13.58 -2.59 -12.18
N ASP A 81 12.45 -2.17 -12.77
CA ASP A 81 12.33 -2.17 -14.23
C ASP A 81 12.80 -0.80 -14.72
N GLY A 82 14.11 -0.72 -14.99
CA GLY A 82 14.67 0.31 -15.84
C GLY A 82 14.13 0.08 -17.26
N HIS A 83 13.31 1.00 -17.73
CA HIS A 83 13.19 1.26 -19.16
C HIS A 83 14.30 2.25 -19.52
N GLU A 84 15.37 1.71 -20.09
CA GLU A 84 16.15 2.39 -21.13
C GLU A 84 15.50 2.12 -22.50
#